data_AF-A0A520VX75-F1
#
_entry.id   AF-A0A520VX75-F1
#
_cell.length_a   1.000
_cell.length_b   1.000
_cell.length_c   1.000
_cell.angle_alpha   90.00
_cell.angle_beta   90.00
_cell.angle_gamma   90.00
#
_symmetry.space_group_name_H-M   'P 1'
#
loop_
_entity.id
_entity.type
_entity.pdbx_description
1 polymer ?
#
loop_
_entity_poly.entity_id
_entity_poly.type
_entity_poly.pdbx_seq_one_letter_code
_entity_poly.pdbx_strand_id
1 'polypeptide(L)'
;MLYKCLYLFFFLNVILTAQVTRADSTLIKNPKTAFYLSVVPGVGQLYNGKLLKGSLVFALESFAIYSWLENAKIYRDYDSIEKPLPKNRYLEKRNKYAWWVIFIYFYSMIDAMVDAHLSPFDQIMNTAIEDKKGESNE
;
A
#
# COMPACT_ATOMS: atom_id res chain seq x y z
N MET A 1 11.22 -25.64 14.36
CA MET A 1 10.57 -24.94 13.23
C MET A 1 9.08 -24.71 13.48
N LEU A 2 8.35 -25.65 14.07
CA LEU A 2 6.90 -25.53 14.31
C LEU A 2 6.45 -24.30 15.13
N TYR A 3 7.14 -24.00 16.24
CA TYR A 3 6.77 -22.86 17.11
C TYR A 3 7.00 -21.49 16.44
N LYS A 4 7.98 -21.38 15.52
CA LYS A 4 8.20 -20.17 14.73
C LYS A 4 7.07 -19.95 13.71
N CYS A 5 6.57 -21.02 13.10
CA CYS A 5 5.40 -20.94 12.22
C CYS A 5 4.13 -20.60 13.00
N LEU A 6 3.95 -21.16 14.20
CA LEU A 6 2.83 -20.83 15.10
C LEU A 6 2.86 -19.37 15.55
N TYR A 7 4.04 -18.85 15.89
CA TYR A 7 4.21 -17.44 16.26
C TYR A 7 3.90 -16.51 15.08
N LEU A 8 4.40 -16.85 13.88
CA LEU A 8 4.11 -16.10 12.66
C LEU A 8 2.60 -16.12 12.32
N PHE A 9 1.96 -17.27 12.47
CA PHE A 9 0.51 -17.43 12.26
C PHE A 9 -0.28 -16.61 13.28
N PHE A 10 0.07 -16.66 14.56
CA PHE A 10 -0.59 -15.86 15.60
C PHE A 10 -0.43 -14.36 15.33
N PHE A 11 0.77 -13.92 14.95
CA PHE A 11 1.05 -12.52 14.60
C PHE A 11 0.26 -12.06 13.37
N LEU A 12 0.14 -12.92 12.35
CA LEU A 12 -0.66 -12.64 11.16
C LEU A 12 -2.16 -12.53 11.48
N ASN A 13 -2.68 -13.38 12.38
CA ASN A 13 -4.09 -13.33 12.81
C ASN A 13 -4.39 -12.05 13.60
N VAL A 14 -3.47 -11.59 14.46
CA VAL A 14 -3.63 -10.31 15.20
C VAL A 14 -3.66 -9.11 14.25
N ILE A 15 -2.83 -9.11 13.20
CA ILE A 15 -2.85 -8.05 12.18
C ILE A 15 -4.19 -8.09 11.40
N LEU A 16 -4.69 -9.29 11.10
CA LEU A 16 -5.94 -9.48 10.36
C LEU A 16 -7.17 -9.01 11.17
N THR A 17 -7.22 -9.32 12.47
CA THR A 17 -8.33 -8.89 13.34
C THR A 17 -8.32 -7.39 13.60
N ALA A 18 -7.15 -6.74 13.61
CA ALA A 18 -7.04 -5.28 13.68
C ALA A 18 -7.66 -4.56 12.46
N GLN A 19 -7.86 -5.25 11.32
CA GLN A 19 -8.53 -4.68 10.14
C GLN A 19 -10.06 -4.64 10.26
N VAL A 20 -10.64 -5.40 11.20
CA VAL A 20 -12.10 -5.56 11.31
C VAL A 20 -12.76 -4.35 11.99
N THR A 21 -11.97 -3.46 12.62
CA THR A 21 -12.49 -2.18 13.10
C THR A 21 -12.81 -1.31 11.89
N ARG A 22 -14.11 -1.23 11.53
CA ARG A 22 -14.58 -0.35 10.47
C ARG A 22 -14.03 1.06 10.71
N ALA A 23 -13.29 1.57 9.74
CA ALA A 23 -13.01 3.00 9.68
C ALA A 23 -14.37 3.72 9.67
N ASP A 24 -14.51 4.73 10.52
CA ASP A 24 -15.74 5.52 10.63
C ASP A 24 -16.03 6.18 9.27
N SER A 25 -16.95 5.59 8.50
CA SER A 25 -17.30 5.98 7.13
C SER A 25 -17.99 7.34 7.04
N THR A 26 -18.28 7.98 8.18
CA THR A 26 -18.94 9.29 8.24
C THR A 26 -17.99 10.45 7.92
N LEU A 27 -16.67 10.21 7.93
CA LEU A 27 -15.64 11.22 7.69
C LEU A 27 -15.29 11.31 6.19
N ILE A 28 -15.88 12.29 5.51
CA ILE A 28 -15.54 12.64 4.12
C ILE A 28 -14.05 12.97 4.02
N LYS A 29 -13.33 12.28 3.13
CA LYS A 29 -11.87 12.40 2.98
C LYS A 29 -11.52 13.48 1.96
N ASN A 30 -10.52 14.30 2.28
CA ASN A 30 -10.00 15.27 1.33
C ASN A 30 -8.99 14.58 0.40
N PRO A 31 -9.13 14.69 -0.94
CA PRO A 31 -8.16 14.07 -1.84
C PRO A 31 -6.79 14.73 -1.87
N LYS A 32 -6.70 16.03 -1.62
CA LYS A 32 -5.43 16.77 -1.61
C LYS A 32 -4.57 16.33 -0.41
N THR A 33 -5.13 16.44 0.79
CA THR A 33 -5.18 15.36 1.79
C THR A 33 -4.31 14.12 1.57
N ALA A 34 -4.99 13.11 1.02
CA ALA A 34 -4.44 11.81 0.70
C ALA A 34 -3.24 11.89 -0.25
N PHE A 35 -3.25 12.78 -1.24
CA PHE A 35 -2.14 12.94 -2.18
C PHE A 35 -0.86 13.41 -1.48
N TYR A 36 -0.92 14.45 -0.63
CA TYR A 36 0.24 14.94 0.11
C TYR A 36 0.79 13.89 1.08
N LEU A 37 -0.09 13.11 1.71
CA LEU A 37 0.31 12.02 2.60
C LEU A 37 0.95 10.86 1.83
N SER A 38 0.49 10.56 0.62
CA SER A 38 1.05 9.50 -0.24
C SER A 38 2.46 9.75 -0.75
N VAL A 39 3.03 10.95 -0.54
CA VAL A 39 4.46 11.19 -0.77
C VAL A 39 5.30 10.19 0.03
N VAL A 40 4.82 9.79 1.20
CA VAL A 40 5.35 8.64 1.91
C VAL A 40 4.53 7.40 1.49
N PRO A 41 5.17 6.38 0.91
CA PRO A 41 4.51 5.15 0.47
C PRO A 41 3.54 4.57 1.48
N GLY A 42 2.32 4.26 1.03
CA GLY A 42 1.29 3.63 1.85
C GLY A 42 0.56 4.56 2.84
N VAL A 43 1.08 5.75 3.16
CA VAL A 43 0.48 6.64 4.19
C VAL A 43 -0.85 7.25 3.73
N GLY A 44 -1.01 7.58 2.45
CA GLY A 44 -2.31 8.03 1.93
C GLY A 44 -3.41 6.96 2.03
N GLN A 45 -3.05 5.67 1.95
CA GLN A 45 -3.99 4.57 2.18
C GLN A 45 -4.37 4.45 3.65
N LEU A 46 -3.45 4.75 4.58
CA LEU A 46 -3.77 4.84 6.01
C LEU A 46 -4.78 5.96 6.28
N TYR A 47 -4.64 7.11 5.62
CA TYR A 47 -5.59 8.24 5.72
C TYR A 47 -7.02 7.86 5.26
N ASN A 48 -7.10 7.05 4.20
CA ASN A 48 -8.35 6.49 3.69
C ASN A 48 -8.91 5.35 4.56
N GLY A 49 -8.26 4.99 5.67
CA GLY A 49 -8.68 3.89 6.55
C GLY A 49 -8.39 2.49 5.98
N LYS A 50 -7.64 2.39 4.89
CA LYS A 50 -7.34 1.12 4.19
C LYS A 50 -5.97 0.59 4.62
N LEU A 51 -5.85 0.16 5.88
CA LEU A 51 -4.60 -0.28 6.49
C LEU A 51 -3.93 -1.44 5.76
N LEU A 52 -4.69 -2.47 5.32
CA LEU A 52 -4.16 -3.61 4.58
C LEU A 52 -3.59 -3.18 3.23
N LYS A 53 -4.30 -2.33 2.48
CA LYS A 53 -3.81 -1.78 1.21
C LYS A 53 -2.54 -0.98 1.43
N GLY A 54 -2.53 -0.08 2.41
CA GLY A 54 -1.36 0.74 2.74
C GLY A 54 -0.15 -0.09 3.14
N SER A 55 -0.36 -1.11 3.96
CA SER A 55 0.70 -2.04 4.39
C SER A 55 1.27 -2.84 3.23
N LEU A 56 0.41 -3.31 2.32
CA LEU A 56 0.82 -4.04 1.12
C LEU A 56 1.65 -3.17 0.18
N VAL A 57 1.19 -1.94 -0.09
CA VAL A 57 1.94 -0.94 -0.88
C VAL A 57 3.31 -0.71 -0.26
N PHE A 58 3.36 -0.42 1.04
CA PHE A 58 4.61 -0.14 1.74
C PHE A 58 5.58 -1.33 1.68
N ALA A 59 5.09 -2.56 1.83
CA ALA A 59 5.90 -3.77 1.72
C ALA A 59 6.45 -3.97 0.30
N LEU A 60 5.62 -3.80 -0.73
CA LEU A 60 6.03 -3.92 -2.14
C LEU A 60 7.08 -2.88 -2.51
N GLU A 61 6.88 -1.63 -2.11
CA GLU A 61 7.82 -0.55 -2.39
C GLU A 61 9.13 -0.74 -1.63
N SER A 62 9.07 -1.09 -0.34
CA SER A 62 10.26 -1.42 0.45
C SER A 62 11.06 -2.56 -0.17
N PHE A 63 10.38 -3.60 -0.66
CA PHE A 63 11.02 -4.73 -1.34
C PHE A 63 11.67 -4.31 -2.66
N ALA A 64 11.00 -3.48 -3.46
CA ALA A 64 11.54 -2.97 -4.72
C ALA A 64 12.77 -2.07 -4.48
N ILE A 65 12.71 -1.17 -3.50
CA ILE A 65 13.83 -0.31 -3.09
C ILE A 65 15.00 -1.16 -2.59
N TYR A 66 14.74 -2.11 -1.69
CA TYR A 66 15.77 -3.02 -1.17
C TYR A 66 16.46 -3.77 -2.32
N SER A 67 15.66 -4.34 -3.23
CA SER A 67 16.18 -5.05 -4.40
C SER A 67 17.00 -4.13 -5.30
N TRP A 68 16.56 -2.88 -5.51
CA TRP A 68 17.31 -1.90 -6.28
C TRP A 68 18.68 -1.60 -5.65
N LEU A 69 18.70 -1.28 -4.34
CA LEU A 69 19.92 -0.96 -3.60
C LEU A 69 20.90 -2.12 -3.53
N GLU A 70 20.40 -3.34 -3.29
CA GLU A 70 21.25 -4.53 -3.24
C GLU A 70 21.90 -4.80 -4.60
N ASN A 71 21.12 -4.76 -5.70
CA ASN A 71 21.67 -4.97 -7.03
C ASN A 71 22.62 -3.81 -7.46
N ALA A 72 22.36 -2.58 -7.01
CA ALA A 72 23.26 -1.44 -7.22
C ALA A 72 24.60 -1.63 -6.49
N LYS A 73 24.56 -2.10 -5.24
CA LYS A 73 25.76 -2.41 -4.45
C LYS A 73 26.57 -3.52 -5.11
N ILE A 74 25.93 -4.63 -5.49
CA ILE A 74 26.61 -5.75 -6.15
C ILE A 74 27.23 -5.32 -7.49
N TYR A 75 26.52 -4.50 -8.27
CA TYR A 75 27.07 -3.99 -9.54
C TYR A 75 28.32 -3.13 -9.35
N ARG A 76 28.33 -2.27 -8.32
CA ARG A 76 29.47 -1.42 -7.98
C ARG A 76 30.66 -2.23 -7.47
N ASP A 77 30.40 -3.18 -6.59
CA ASP A 77 31.43 -3.94 -5.88
C ASP A 77 31.76 -5.27 -6.61
N TYR A 78 31.31 -5.43 -7.86
CA TYR A 78 31.35 -6.69 -8.62
C TYR A 78 32.75 -7.28 -8.72
N ASP A 79 33.74 -6.44 -8.97
CA ASP A 79 35.12 -6.88 -9.23
C ASP A 79 35.83 -7.30 -7.92
N SER A 80 35.22 -7.03 -6.76
CA SER A 80 35.75 -7.37 -5.43
C SER A 80 35.11 -8.63 -4.81
N ILE A 81 34.07 -9.19 -5.43
CA ILE A 81 33.30 -10.30 -4.85
C ILE A 81 32.99 -11.33 -5.94
N GLU A 82 33.23 -12.61 -5.67
CA GLU A 82 32.81 -13.68 -6.57
C GLU A 82 31.26 -13.78 -6.59
N LYS A 83 30.68 -13.78 -7.81
CA LYS A 83 29.23 -13.81 -8.01
C LYS A 83 28.84 -14.84 -9.07
N PRO A 84 27.70 -15.54 -8.88
CA PRO A 84 27.25 -16.57 -9.82
C PRO A 84 26.71 -16.01 -11.14
N LEU A 85 26.42 -14.71 -11.21
CA LEU A 85 25.84 -14.07 -12.40
C LEU A 85 26.84 -13.06 -13.00
N PRO A 86 26.81 -12.84 -14.33
CA PRO A 86 27.64 -11.83 -14.97
C PRO A 86 27.20 -10.41 -14.58
N LYS A 87 28.15 -9.46 -14.53
CA LYS A 87 27.96 -8.05 -14.11
C LYS A 87 26.74 -7.38 -14.76
N ASN A 88 26.54 -7.58 -16.06
CA ASN A 88 25.43 -6.99 -16.82
C ASN A 88 24.05 -7.40 -16.29
N ARG A 89 23.92 -8.60 -15.73
CA ARG A 89 22.64 -9.07 -15.16
C ARG A 89 22.27 -8.30 -13.89
N TYR A 90 23.25 -7.86 -13.11
CA TYR A 90 23.01 -7.00 -11.94
C TYR A 90 22.63 -5.57 -12.36
N LEU A 91 23.19 -5.08 -13.47
CA LEU A 91 22.81 -3.80 -14.07
C LEU A 91 21.34 -3.82 -14.53
N GLU A 92 20.94 -4.87 -15.25
CA GLU A 92 19.56 -5.08 -15.70
C GLU A 92 18.60 -5.18 -14.52
N LYS A 93 18.94 -5.96 -13.48
CA LYS A 93 18.12 -6.09 -12.27
C LYS A 93 17.96 -4.74 -11.56
N ARG A 94 19.06 -4.01 -11.36
CA ARG A 94 19.02 -2.68 -10.75
C ARG A 94 18.08 -1.75 -11.53
N ASN A 95 18.21 -1.69 -12.85
CA ASN A 95 17.37 -0.82 -13.69
C ASN A 95 15.90 -1.28 -13.67
N LYS A 96 15.65 -2.59 -13.72
CA LYS A 96 14.31 -3.18 -13.57
C LYS A 96 13.66 -2.75 -12.25
N TYR A 97 14.35 -2.89 -11.13
CA TYR A 97 13.80 -2.53 -9.82
C TYR A 97 13.66 -1.01 -9.64
N ALA A 98 14.55 -0.19 -10.22
CA ALA A 98 14.36 1.27 -10.25
C ALA A 98 13.04 1.65 -10.95
N TRP A 99 12.73 1.02 -12.08
CA TRP A 99 11.43 1.20 -12.74
C TRP A 99 10.27 0.73 -11.88
N TRP A 100 10.38 -0.43 -11.21
CA TRP A 100 9.35 -0.89 -10.29
C TRP A 100 9.09 0.08 -9.13
N VAL A 101 10.14 0.68 -8.54
CA VAL A 101 9.99 1.71 -7.51
C VAL A 101 9.17 2.88 -8.05
N ILE A 102 9.52 3.41 -9.22
CA ILE A 102 8.80 4.52 -9.85
C ILE A 102 7.33 4.16 -10.10
N PHE A 103 7.06 2.99 -10.69
CA PHE A 103 5.68 2.58 -10.99
C PHE A 103 4.85 2.36 -9.72
N ILE A 104 5.38 1.68 -8.71
CA ILE A 104 4.67 1.43 -7.45
C ILE A 104 4.40 2.74 -6.72
N TYR A 105 5.38 3.64 -6.68
CA TYR A 105 5.25 4.96 -6.06
C TYR A 105 4.07 5.74 -6.65
N PHE A 106 4.08 5.97 -7.97
CA PHE A 106 3.01 6.72 -8.63
C PHE A 106 1.66 6.00 -8.59
N TYR A 107 1.64 4.69 -8.78
CA TYR A 107 0.42 3.90 -8.70
C TYR A 107 -0.23 4.03 -7.31
N SER A 108 0.55 3.91 -6.24
CA SER A 108 0.03 4.00 -4.88
C SER A 108 -0.53 5.39 -4.55
N MET A 109 0.12 6.44 -5.04
CA MET A 109 -0.31 7.82 -4.84
C MET A 109 -1.62 8.11 -5.57
N ILE A 110 -1.75 7.63 -6.81
CA ILE A 110 -2.99 7.76 -7.59
C ILE A 110 -4.11 6.95 -6.94
N ASP A 111 -3.86 5.69 -6.54
CA ASP A 111 -4.86 4.83 -5.89
C ASP A 111 -5.40 5.49 -4.61
N ALA A 112 -4.52 6.07 -3.78
CA ALA A 112 -4.94 6.77 -2.57
C ALA A 112 -5.72 8.06 -2.86
N MET A 113 -5.33 8.82 -3.87
CA MET A 113 -6.05 10.02 -4.28
C MET A 113 -7.44 9.69 -4.82
N VAL A 114 -7.56 8.65 -5.64
CA VAL A 114 -8.85 8.17 -6.19
C VAL A 114 -9.74 7.64 -5.06
N ASP A 115 -9.18 6.83 -4.16
CA ASP A 115 -9.92 6.31 -3.00
C ASP A 115 -10.47 7.45 -2.11
N ALA A 116 -9.73 8.55 -1.95
CA ALA A 116 -10.21 9.72 -1.22
C ALA A 116 -11.34 10.46 -1.95
N HIS A 117 -11.23 10.62 -3.28
CA HIS A 117 -12.30 11.19 -4.11
C HIS A 117 -13.59 10.37 -4.05
N LEU A 118 -13.46 9.05 -3.90
CA LEU A 118 -14.61 8.15 -3.87
C LEU A 118 -15.28 8.03 -2.51
N SER A 119 -14.67 8.55 -1.43
CA SER A 119 -15.22 8.46 -0.08
C SER A 119 -16.67 8.96 0.09
N PRO A 120 -17.14 10.04 -0.58
CA PRO A 120 -18.55 10.46 -0.46
C PRO A 120 -19.53 9.50 -1.14
N PHE A 121 -19.12 8.82 -2.23
CA PHE A 121 -19.97 7.86 -2.93
C PHE A 121 -20.20 6.61 -2.10
N ASP A 122 -19.14 6.10 -1.45
CA ASP A 122 -19.23 4.96 -0.53
C ASP A 122 -20.20 5.27 0.62
N GLN A 123 -20.20 6.51 1.14
CA GLN A 123 -21.14 6.91 2.19
C GLN A 123 -22.59 6.83 1.72
N ILE A 124 -22.92 7.35 0.54
CA ILE A 124 -24.29 7.34 -0.01
C ILE A 124 -24.77 5.91 -0.25
N MET A 125 -23.92 5.06 -0.83
CA MET A 125 -24.26 3.66 -1.12
C MET A 125 -24.49 2.81 0.13
N ASN A 126 -23.82 3.15 1.24
CA ASN A 126 -23.94 2.43 2.51
C ASN A 126 -25.07 2.98 3.42
N THR A 127 -25.71 4.08 3.04
CA THR A 127 -26.87 4.61 3.76
C THR A 127 -28.11 3.79 3.40
N ALA A 128 -28.87 3.33 4.40
CA ALA A 128 -30.11 2.60 4.16
C ALA A 128 -31.13 3.46 3.39
N ILE A 129 -31.85 2.88 2.43
CA ILE A 129 -32.81 3.58 1.54
C ILE A 129 -34.06 4.13 2.30
N GLU A 130 -34.14 3.97 3.62
CA GLU A 130 -35.40 4.02 4.36
C GLU A 130 -36.02 5.41 4.66
N ASP A 131 -35.39 6.54 4.32
CA ASP A 131 -35.93 7.86 4.70
C ASP A 131 -36.76 8.59 3.63
N LYS A 132 -37.23 7.92 2.57
CA LYS A 132 -38.09 8.56 1.54
C LYS A 132 -39.51 8.01 1.42
N LYS A 133 -40.09 7.42 2.47
CA LYS A 133 -41.50 6.96 2.44
C LYS A 133 -42.36 7.37 3.63
N GLY A 134 -42.03 8.47 4.31
CA GLY A 134 -42.72 8.92 5.53
C GLY A 134 -43.25 10.35 5.56
N GLU A 135 -43.05 11.20 4.55
CA GLU A 135 -43.53 12.60 4.55
C GLU A 135 -44.31 12.93 3.27
N SER A 136 -45.48 12.32 3.12
CA SER A 136 -46.56 12.88 2.30
C SER A 136 -47.90 12.34 2.81
N ASN A 137 -48.36 12.86 3.94
CA ASN A 137 -49.75 12.82 4.39
C ASN A 137 -49.89 13.83 5.54
N GLU A 138 -49.94 15.10 5.21
CA GLU A 138 -50.65 16.16 5.95
C GLU A 138 -51.02 17.28 4.99
#